data_AF-Q8U1A3-F1
#
_entry.id   AF-Q8U1A3-F1
#
_cell.length_a   1.000
_cell.length_b   1.000
_cell.length_c   1.000
_cell.angle_alpha   90.00
_cell.angle_beta   90.00
_cell.angle_gamma   90.00
#
_symmetry.space_group_name_H-M   'P 1'
#
loop_
_entity.id
_entity.type
_entity.pdbx_description
1 polymer ?
#
loop_
_entity_poly.entity_id
_entity_poly.type
_entity_poly.pdbx_seq_one_letter_code
_entity_poly.pdbx_strand_id
1 'polypeptide(L)'
;MSNGRYLFAYSHYPSKGKWLLKRHPPHKGRARLLGEDFEVSIGEAKAEDEYAYLVATRRLTDENWEKLEKRISYIFRDDALLLKIGRKIEPMLDREAIQVLRAVLNGENVELDETVKRLVELKLLKITKNRVAINNYGRAIVKLIMGA
;
A
#
# COMPACT_ATOMS: atom_id res chain seq x y z
N MET A 1 12.36 -3.56 -0.72
CA MET A 1 12.34 -4.99 -1.09
C MET A 1 10.96 -5.29 -1.63
N SER A 2 10.86 -5.97 -2.76
CA SER A 2 9.57 -6.36 -3.34
C SER A 2 9.59 -7.86 -3.60
N ASN A 3 8.43 -8.51 -3.48
CA ASN A 3 8.24 -9.89 -3.90
C ASN A 3 7.27 -10.02 -5.09
N GLY A 4 7.06 -8.92 -5.82
CA GLY A 4 6.12 -8.84 -6.94
C GLY A 4 4.65 -8.73 -6.54
N ARG A 5 4.32 -8.81 -5.23
CA ARG A 5 2.95 -8.62 -4.71
C ARG A 5 2.87 -7.53 -3.65
N TYR A 6 3.88 -7.45 -2.80
CA TYR A 6 4.01 -6.47 -1.74
C TYR A 6 5.32 -5.71 -1.91
N LEU A 7 5.27 -4.42 -1.65
CA LEU A 7 6.45 -3.58 -1.49
C LEU A 7 6.69 -3.35 0.00
N PHE A 8 7.90 -3.68 0.45
CA PHE A 8 8.36 -3.48 1.82
C PHE A 8 9.39 -2.36 1.86
N ALA A 9 9.09 -1.32 2.61
CA ALA A 9 9.99 -0.19 2.85
C ALA A 9 10.36 -0.11 4.33
N TYR A 10 11.63 -0.38 4.63
CA TYR A 10 12.19 -0.31 5.98
C TYR A 10 13.35 0.68 6.03
N SER A 11 13.43 1.47 7.10
CA SER A 11 14.49 2.47 7.31
C SER A 11 15.32 2.14 8.57
N HIS A 12 16.57 1.69 8.37
CA HIS A 12 17.49 1.26 9.43
C HIS A 12 18.69 2.22 9.55
N TYR A 13 18.58 3.26 10.38
CA TYR A 13 19.73 4.06 10.87
C TYR A 13 20.57 4.80 9.79
N PRO A 14 21.44 5.76 10.19
CA PRO A 14 21.33 7.17 9.86
C PRO A 14 21.83 7.58 8.45
N SER A 15 22.43 6.68 7.67
CA SER A 15 23.30 7.13 6.57
C SER A 15 22.55 7.64 5.34
N LYS A 16 21.33 7.15 5.04
CA LYS A 16 20.46 7.69 3.97
C LYS A 16 18.99 7.49 4.34
N GLY A 17 18.33 8.55 4.81
CA GLY A 17 16.90 8.50 5.14
C GLY A 17 16.09 8.08 3.91
N LYS A 18 15.10 7.21 4.08
CA LYS A 18 14.15 6.89 3.02
C LYS A 18 12.99 7.87 3.02
N TRP A 19 12.53 8.19 1.83
CA TRP A 19 11.46 9.15 1.58
C TRP A 19 10.30 8.43 0.89
N LEU A 20 9.09 8.84 1.21
CA LEU A 20 7.84 8.37 0.68
C LEU A 20 7.14 9.55 0.01
N LEU A 21 6.65 9.35 -1.21
CA LEU A 21 5.73 10.30 -1.84
C LEU A 21 4.46 9.54 -2.20
N LYS A 22 3.31 10.06 -1.78
CA LYS A 22 2.01 9.66 -2.31
C LYS A 22 1.62 10.66 -3.38
N ARG A 23 1.57 10.23 -4.65
CA ARG A 23 1.08 11.07 -5.74
C ARG A 23 -0.40 10.80 -5.96
N HIS A 24 -1.16 11.88 -6.05
CA HIS A 24 -2.54 11.85 -6.50
C HIS A 24 -2.59 12.00 -8.03
N PRO A 25 -3.54 11.35 -8.71
CA PRO A 25 -4.03 11.74 -10.02
C PRO A 25 -4.28 13.25 -10.18
N PRO A 26 -4.08 13.85 -11.37
CA PRO A 26 -3.39 13.30 -12.53
C PRO A 26 -1.87 13.33 -12.36
N HIS A 27 -1.18 12.27 -12.80
CA HIS A 27 0.27 12.15 -12.70
C HIS A 27 1.02 13.05 -13.69
N LYS A 28 1.05 14.35 -13.42
CA LYS A 28 1.84 15.31 -14.21
C LYS A 28 3.31 15.30 -13.74
N GLY A 29 4.24 15.25 -14.70
CA GLY A 29 5.68 15.39 -14.44
C GLY A 29 6.47 14.08 -14.33
N ARG A 30 7.78 14.18 -14.54
CA ARG A 30 8.75 13.07 -14.56
C ARG A 30 9.49 12.95 -13.22
N ALA A 31 9.81 11.73 -12.80
CA ALA A 31 10.66 11.49 -11.63
C ALA A 31 12.07 11.13 -12.11
N ARG A 32 13.06 11.95 -11.77
CA ARG A 32 14.45 11.71 -12.16
C ARG A 32 15.17 10.92 -11.09
N LEU A 33 15.58 9.70 -11.42
CA LEU A 33 16.43 8.89 -10.55
C LEU A 33 17.87 9.41 -10.66
N LEU A 34 18.27 10.27 -9.72
CA LEU A 34 19.67 10.69 -9.66
C LEU A 34 20.54 9.47 -9.28
N GLY A 35 21.55 9.15 -10.10
CA GLY A 35 22.55 8.10 -9.84
C GLY A 35 22.62 6.99 -10.88
N GLU A 36 21.58 6.85 -11.71
CA GLU A 36 21.59 6.09 -12.95
C GLU A 36 21.20 7.08 -14.05
N ASP A 37 21.74 6.99 -15.26
CA ASP A 37 21.39 7.88 -16.38
C ASP A 37 19.98 7.53 -16.94
N PHE A 38 19.01 7.35 -16.05
CA PHE A 38 17.67 6.88 -16.35
C PHE A 38 16.63 7.81 -15.71
N GLU A 39 15.71 8.30 -16.54
CA GLU A 39 14.56 9.10 -16.14
C GLU A 39 13.31 8.24 -16.30
N VAL A 40 12.50 8.11 -15.25
CA VAL A 40 11.26 7.35 -15.31
C VAL A 40 10.10 8.33 -15.42
N SER A 41 9.42 8.27 -16.56
CA SER A 41 8.11 8.89 -16.73
C SER A 41 7.09 8.05 -15.96
N ILE A 42 6.61 8.56 -14.82
CA ILE A 42 5.66 7.81 -13.99
C ILE A 42 4.27 7.78 -14.61
N GLY A 43 3.90 8.81 -15.40
CA GLY A 43 2.68 8.81 -16.19
C GLY A 43 2.65 7.76 -17.31
N GLU A 44 3.79 7.17 -17.67
CA GLU A 44 3.85 6.02 -18.60
C GLU A 44 3.69 4.68 -17.86
N ALA A 45 3.94 4.65 -16.56
CA ALA A 45 3.89 3.44 -15.73
C ALA A 45 2.56 3.27 -14.97
N LYS A 46 1.75 4.33 -14.88
CA LYS A 46 0.52 4.41 -14.09
C LYS A 46 -0.55 5.17 -14.87
N ALA A 47 -1.78 4.66 -14.84
CA ALA A 47 -2.91 5.34 -15.46
C ALA A 47 -3.17 6.71 -14.78
N GLU A 48 -3.80 7.63 -15.50
CA GLU A 48 -4.00 9.01 -15.03
C GLU A 48 -4.83 9.11 -13.75
N ASP A 49 -5.61 8.08 -13.43
CA ASP A 49 -6.54 7.94 -12.31
C ASP A 49 -6.01 7.05 -11.17
N GLU A 50 -4.84 6.45 -11.32
CA GLU A 50 -4.25 5.60 -10.29
C GLU A 50 -3.48 6.39 -9.23
N TYR A 51 -3.48 5.91 -8.00
CA TYR A 51 -2.57 6.42 -6.98
C TYR A 51 -1.19 5.78 -7.12
N ALA A 52 -0.15 6.51 -6.74
CA ALA A 52 1.22 5.97 -6.74
C ALA A 52 1.95 6.30 -5.45
N TYR A 53 2.55 5.27 -4.85
CA TYR A 53 3.55 5.43 -3.78
C TYR A 53 4.95 5.25 -4.35
N LEU A 54 5.79 6.26 -4.14
CA LEU A 54 7.21 6.19 -4.47
C LEU A 54 8.03 6.11 -3.20
N VAL A 55 9.01 5.21 -3.18
CA VAL A 55 9.96 5.07 -2.07
C VAL A 55 11.38 5.22 -2.60
N ALA A 56 12.12 6.18 -2.07
CA ALA A 56 13.47 6.49 -2.53
C ALA A 56 14.43 6.81 -1.38
N THR A 57 15.74 6.70 -1.61
CA THR A 57 16.79 7.03 -0.62
C THR A 57 17.09 8.54 -0.54
N ARG A 58 16.46 9.32 -1.42
CA ARG A 58 16.43 10.79 -1.46
C ARG A 58 15.16 11.23 -2.19
N ARG A 59 14.76 12.48 -2.02
CA ARG A 59 13.69 13.09 -2.82
C ARG A 59 14.12 13.13 -4.29
N LEU A 60 13.22 12.74 -5.19
CA LEU A 60 13.48 12.70 -6.63
C LEU A 60 12.85 13.88 -7.39
N THR A 61 11.93 14.58 -6.73
CA THR A 61 11.20 15.76 -7.20
C THR A 61 11.11 16.77 -6.06
N ASP A 62 10.60 17.96 -6.35
CA ASP A 62 10.29 19.03 -5.41
C ASP A 62 8.91 18.88 -4.72
N GLU A 63 8.22 17.78 -4.98
CA GLU A 63 6.93 17.45 -4.36
C GLU A 63 7.04 17.18 -2.85
N ASN A 64 5.88 16.97 -2.21
CA ASN A 64 5.77 16.75 -0.78
C ASN A 64 6.19 15.32 -0.38
N TRP A 65 7.50 15.09 -0.38
CA TRP A 65 8.10 13.85 0.12
C TRP A 65 8.13 13.82 1.65
N GLU A 66 7.54 12.79 2.23
CA GLU A 66 7.57 12.50 3.66
C GLU A 66 8.76 11.60 4.01
N LYS A 67 9.42 11.89 5.12
CA LYS A 67 10.53 11.03 5.58
C LYS A 67 9.95 9.81 6.29
N LEU A 68 10.36 8.61 5.86
CA LEU A 68 9.96 7.38 6.55
C LEU A 68 10.53 7.34 7.97
N GLU A 69 9.68 6.92 8.90
CA GLU A 69 10.03 6.80 10.32
C GLU A 69 11.11 5.74 10.52
N LYS A 70 12.01 6.01 11.47
CA LYS A 70 13.12 5.08 11.77
C LYS A 70 12.57 3.82 12.43
N ARG A 71 13.12 2.67 12.05
CA ARG A 71 12.74 1.35 12.62
C ARG A 71 11.26 0.98 12.40
N ILE A 72 10.59 1.62 11.44
CA ILE A 72 9.25 1.24 11.00
C ILE A 72 9.35 0.59 9.61
N SER A 73 8.66 -0.53 9.45
CA SER A 73 8.45 -1.20 8.16
C SER A 73 7.07 -0.83 7.62
N TYR A 74 7.03 -0.28 6.42
CA TYR A 74 5.81 0.07 5.71
C TYR A 74 5.55 -1.03 4.66
N ILE A 75 4.33 -1.56 4.65
CA ILE A 75 3.90 -2.62 3.72
C ILE A 75 2.85 -2.06 2.78
N PHE A 76 3.18 -2.04 1.50
CA PHE A 76 2.30 -1.56 0.43
C PHE A 76 1.83 -2.70 -0.45
N ARG A 77 0.66 -2.51 -1.06
CA ARG A 77 0.10 -3.39 -2.08
C ARG A 77 -0.81 -2.60 -3.01
N ASP A 78 -0.69 -2.85 -4.31
CA ASP A 78 -1.63 -2.41 -5.34
C ASP A 78 -2.11 -0.96 -5.10
N ASP A 79 -1.17 -0.03 -4.93
CA ASP A 79 -1.35 1.41 -4.65
C ASP A 79 -1.68 1.87 -3.21
N ALA A 80 -1.90 0.96 -2.26
CA ALA A 80 -2.23 1.31 -0.89
C ALA A 80 -1.11 0.98 0.09
N LEU A 81 -0.93 1.83 1.10
CA LEU A 81 -0.23 1.48 2.33
C LEU A 81 -1.19 0.67 3.22
N LEU A 82 -0.83 -0.58 3.54
CA LEU A 82 -1.69 -1.48 4.32
C LEU A 82 -1.34 -1.48 5.81
N LEU A 83 -0.05 -1.50 6.13
CA LEU A 83 0.45 -1.64 7.50
C LEU A 83 1.69 -0.76 7.72
N LYS A 84 1.79 -0.20 8.93
CA LYS A 84 3.06 0.21 9.54
C LYS A 84 3.41 -0.77 10.66
N ILE A 85 4.64 -1.26 10.68
CA ILE A 85 5.12 -2.21 11.68
C ILE A 85 6.32 -1.62 12.39
N GLY A 86 6.13 -1.27 13.67
CA GLY A 86 7.18 -0.82 14.59
C GLY A 86 7.15 -1.66 15.86
N ARG A 87 7.02 -1.01 17.03
CA ARG A 87 6.74 -1.70 18.31
C ARG A 87 5.35 -2.33 18.34
N LYS A 88 4.43 -1.78 17.56
CA LYS A 88 3.07 -2.25 17.33
C LYS A 88 2.85 -2.40 15.84
N ILE A 89 1.83 -3.17 15.48
CA ILE A 89 1.30 -3.21 14.12
C ILE A 89 0.20 -2.15 14.05
N GLU A 90 0.21 -1.33 13.02
CA GLU A 90 -0.79 -0.29 12.81
C GLU A 90 -1.43 -0.51 11.43
N PRO A 91 -2.71 -0.91 11.38
CA PRO A 91 -3.49 -0.91 10.16
C PRO A 91 -3.66 0.50 9.61
N MET A 92 -3.41 0.64 8.31
CA MET A 92 -3.55 1.92 7.60
C MET A 92 -4.86 2.00 6.80
N LEU A 93 -5.72 0.98 6.95
CA LEU A 93 -7.08 0.97 6.42
C LEU A 93 -8.01 1.74 7.36
N ASP A 94 -9.05 2.34 6.80
CA ASP A 94 -10.10 2.99 7.57
C ASP A 94 -10.93 1.98 8.41
N ARG A 95 -11.72 2.52 9.34
CA ARG A 95 -12.50 1.72 10.29
C ARG A 95 -13.51 0.80 9.58
N GLU A 96 -14.11 1.28 8.51
CA GLU A 96 -15.12 0.56 7.75
C GLU A 96 -14.51 -0.66 7.06
N ALA A 97 -13.38 -0.48 6.36
CA ALA A 97 -12.63 -1.56 5.75
C ALA A 97 -12.19 -2.62 6.78
N ILE A 98 -11.75 -2.19 7.97
CA ILE A 98 -11.39 -3.10 9.07
C ILE A 98 -12.62 -3.89 9.55
N GLN A 99 -13.79 -3.26 9.66
CA GLN A 99 -15.04 -3.92 10.04
C GLN A 99 -15.48 -4.95 9.00
N VAL A 100 -15.41 -4.62 7.71
CA VAL A 100 -15.72 -5.55 6.61
C VAL A 100 -14.77 -6.76 6.64
N LEU A 101 -13.46 -6.54 6.78
CA LEU A 101 -12.48 -7.63 6.89
C LEU A 101 -12.77 -8.55 8.08
N ARG A 102 -13.19 -7.98 9.23
CA ARG A 102 -13.56 -8.73 10.43
C ARG A 102 -14.81 -9.57 10.21
N ALA A 103 -15.86 -8.98 9.65
CA ALA A 103 -17.12 -9.68 9.35
C ALA A 103 -16.87 -10.87 8.41
N VAL A 104 -16.15 -10.65 7.30
CA VAL A 104 -15.81 -11.72 6.35
C VAL A 104 -14.93 -12.80 7.00
N LEU A 105 -14.00 -12.42 7.88
CA LEU A 105 -13.18 -13.39 8.61
C LEU A 105 -14.00 -14.26 9.57
N ASN A 106 -15.05 -13.71 10.17
CA ASN A 106 -16.00 -14.41 11.03
C ASN A 106 -17.01 -15.27 10.24
N GLY A 107 -16.98 -15.21 8.91
CA GLY A 107 -17.89 -15.95 8.03
C GLY A 107 -19.24 -15.25 7.80
N GLU A 108 -19.36 -13.99 8.18
CA GLU A 108 -20.53 -13.17 7.93
C GLU A 108 -20.61 -12.80 6.44
N ASN A 109 -21.84 -12.62 5.93
CA ASN A 109 -22.05 -12.05 4.61
C ASN A 109 -21.99 -10.53 4.69
N VAL A 110 -21.33 -9.91 3.73
CA VAL A 110 -21.23 -8.46 3.59
C VAL A 110 -21.85 -8.04 2.26
N GLU A 111 -22.48 -6.87 2.25
CA GLU A 111 -23.03 -6.29 1.02
C GLU A 111 -21.91 -5.87 0.06
N LEU A 112 -22.20 -5.94 -1.25
CA LEU A 112 -21.25 -5.51 -2.27
C LEU A 112 -21.33 -3.99 -2.44
N ASP A 113 -20.57 -3.27 -1.62
CA ASP A 113 -20.41 -1.82 -1.66
C ASP A 113 -19.02 -1.41 -2.20
N GLU A 114 -18.75 -0.10 -2.20
CA GLU A 114 -17.47 0.47 -2.62
C GLU A 114 -16.30 0.02 -1.73
N THR A 115 -16.53 -0.16 -0.42
CA THR A 115 -15.51 -0.64 0.52
C THR A 115 -15.09 -2.07 0.18
N VAL A 116 -16.05 -2.96 -0.11
CA VAL A 116 -15.78 -4.33 -0.55
C VAL A 116 -15.06 -4.36 -1.90
N LYS A 117 -15.52 -3.56 -2.87
CA LYS A 117 -14.85 -3.46 -4.19
C LYS A 117 -13.38 -3.06 -4.04
N ARG A 118 -13.11 -2.01 -3.26
CA ARG A 118 -11.74 -1.56 -2.96
C ARG A 118 -10.91 -2.66 -2.29
N LEU A 119 -11.46 -3.38 -1.32
CA LEU A 119 -10.76 -4.50 -0.66
C LEU A 119 -10.50 -5.69 -1.59
N VAL A 120 -11.32 -5.87 -2.63
CA VAL A 120 -11.10 -6.86 -3.71
C VAL A 120 -10.00 -6.38 -4.67
N GLU A 121 -9.95 -5.09 -5.00
CA GLU A 121 -8.89 -4.48 -5.82
C GLU A 121 -7.53 -4.63 -5.15
N LEU A 122 -7.45 -4.34 -3.84
CA LEU A 122 -6.27 -4.58 -2.98
C LEU A 122 -5.97 -6.07 -2.76
N LYS A 123 -6.77 -6.97 -3.36
CA LYS A 123 -6.66 -8.42 -3.26
C LYS A 123 -6.62 -8.94 -1.82
N LEU A 124 -7.26 -8.22 -0.89
CA LEU A 124 -7.50 -8.68 0.49
C LEU A 124 -8.75 -9.57 0.53
N LEU A 125 -9.75 -9.22 -0.27
CA LEU A 125 -10.96 -9.99 -0.51
C LEU A 125 -10.99 -10.56 -1.94
N LYS A 126 -11.92 -11.47 -2.17
CA LYS A 126 -12.32 -11.97 -3.49
C LYS A 126 -13.83 -12.22 -3.50
N ILE A 127 -14.45 -12.00 -4.64
CA ILE A 127 -15.85 -12.37 -4.86
C ILE A 127 -15.88 -13.81 -5.37
N THR A 128 -16.71 -14.64 -4.75
CA THR A 128 -17.01 -16.00 -5.21
C THR A 128 -18.47 -16.07 -5.62
N LYS A 129 -18.90 -17.16 -6.28
CA LYS A 129 -20.28 -17.32 -6.78
C LYS A 129 -21.37 -17.00 -5.74
N ASN A 130 -21.10 -17.28 -4.46
CA ASN A 130 -22.12 -17.22 -3.41
C ASN A 130 -21.81 -16.24 -2.27
N ARG A 131 -20.61 -15.61 -2.24
CA ARG A 131 -20.21 -14.70 -1.16
C ARG A 131 -18.88 -13.98 -1.43
N VAL A 132 -18.62 -12.97 -0.63
CA VAL A 132 -17.29 -12.38 -0.45
C VAL A 132 -16.47 -13.25 0.49
N ALA A 133 -15.18 -13.43 0.20
CA ALA A 133 -14.28 -14.23 1.02
C ALA A 133 -12.88 -13.60 1.09
N ILE A 134 -12.12 -13.94 2.14
CA ILE A 134 -10.70 -13.56 2.22
C ILE A 134 -9.96 -14.18 1.03
N ASN A 135 -9.14 -13.37 0.36
CA ASN A 135 -8.26 -13.85 -0.69
C ASN A 135 -7.14 -14.70 -0.07
N ASN A 136 -6.86 -15.88 -0.63
CA ASN A 136 -5.83 -16.78 -0.12
C ASN A 136 -4.46 -16.09 -0.01
N TYR A 137 -4.13 -15.22 -0.97
CA TYR A 137 -2.87 -14.47 -0.98
C TYR A 137 -2.85 -13.26 -0.02
N GLY A 138 -4.03 -12.78 0.38
CA GLY A 138 -4.20 -11.70 1.36
C GLY A 138 -4.30 -12.20 2.80
N ARG A 139 -4.54 -13.50 3.02
CA ARG A 139 -4.87 -14.07 4.33
C ARG A 139 -3.86 -13.75 5.44
N ALA A 140 -2.57 -13.81 5.15
CA ALA A 140 -1.53 -13.51 6.15
C ALA A 140 -1.58 -12.04 6.58
N ILE A 141 -1.75 -11.11 5.63
CA ILE A 141 -1.87 -9.68 5.91
C ILE A 141 -3.16 -9.38 6.65
N VAL A 142 -4.30 -9.96 6.25
CA VAL A 142 -5.57 -9.77 6.98
C VAL A 142 -5.43 -10.24 8.44
N LYS A 143 -4.75 -11.37 8.69
CA LYS A 143 -4.49 -11.82 10.07
C LYS A 143 -3.64 -10.82 10.86
N LEU A 144 -2.61 -10.22 10.24
CA LEU A 144 -1.79 -9.20 10.89
C LEU A 144 -2.61 -7.92 11.19
N ILE A 145 -3.47 -7.51 10.26
CA ILE A 145 -4.39 -6.37 10.45
C ILE A 145 -5.35 -6.64 11.62
N MET A 146 -5.86 -7.86 11.76
CA MET A 146 -6.81 -8.22 12.82
C MET A 146 -6.17 -8.48 14.18
N GLY A 147 -4.88 -8.86 14.21
CA GLY A 147 -4.12 -9.06 15.45
C GLY A 147 -3.41 -7.81 15.95
N ALA A 148 -3.57 -6.68 15.26
CA ALA A 148 -2.98 -5.38 15.58
C ALA A 148 -3.76 -4.60 16.64
#